data_AF-A0A4S8N5X9-F1
#
_entry.id   AF-A0A4S8N5X9-F1
#
_cell.length_a   1.000
_cell.length_b   1.000
_cell.length_c   1.000
_cell.angle_alpha   90.00
_cell.angle_beta   90.00
_cell.angle_gamma   90.00
#
_symmetry.space_group_name_H-M   'P 1'
#
loop_
_entity.id
_entity.type
_entity.pdbx_description
1 polymer ?
#
loop_
_entity_poly.entity_id
_entity_poly.type
_entity_poly.pdbx_seq_one_letter_code
_entity_poly.pdbx_strand_id
1 'polypeptide(L)'
;MTRTTVPLTLDLLTALDAPCRDCLFWEHPPFHRDGLDTHERRHEKELWVSEVLREWGSCGRVALVDGEPVGHLVYAPPSWVPAAAAFPTAPVSADAVLLTAAWVRPGHRRGGIGRLLVQGMARDLIGREHVRAVEAFAHTGRRVVGPGADCAVPADFLAHVGFKTHRPHPLTPRMRMEMRSLVTWRGEVEAAWERIVGVVRRPRPAPAPVPREVVQRVPISRVNP
;
A
#
# COMPACT_ATOMS: atom_id res chain seq x y z
N MET A 1 1.29 13.12 -14.17
CA MET A 1 1.95 12.03 -13.44
C MET A 1 0.92 11.38 -12.53
N THR A 2 0.33 10.29 -12.99
CA THR A 2 -0.72 9.57 -12.27
C THR A 2 -0.08 8.55 -11.36
N ARG A 3 -0.49 8.53 -10.08
CA ARG A 3 0.03 7.60 -9.07
C ARG A 3 -1.12 6.77 -8.54
N THR A 4 -0.97 5.45 -8.57
CA THR A 4 -1.97 4.53 -7.99
C THR A 4 -1.29 3.36 -7.29
N THR A 5 -2.08 2.56 -6.58
CA THR A 5 -1.66 1.25 -6.09
C THR A 5 -2.64 0.19 -6.53
N VAL A 6 -2.12 -0.99 -6.80
CA VAL A 6 -2.88 -2.19 -7.14
C VAL A 6 -2.47 -3.34 -6.21
N PRO A 7 -3.33 -4.36 -6.01
CA PRO A 7 -2.94 -5.58 -5.32
C PRO A 7 -1.70 -6.22 -5.96
N LEU A 8 -0.84 -6.83 -5.14
CA LEU A 8 0.27 -7.64 -5.63
C LEU A 8 -0.26 -8.87 -6.39
N THR A 9 0.34 -9.14 -7.54
CA THR A 9 0.19 -10.37 -8.32
C THR A 9 1.57 -10.92 -8.64
N LEU A 10 1.66 -12.19 -9.05
CA LEU A 10 2.92 -12.80 -9.49
C LEU A 10 3.53 -12.05 -10.69
N ASP A 11 2.69 -11.67 -11.66
CA ASP A 11 3.15 -10.89 -12.82
C ASP A 11 3.77 -9.55 -12.42
N LEU A 12 3.14 -8.84 -11.47
CA LEU A 12 3.64 -7.55 -10.99
C LEU A 12 4.91 -7.71 -10.14
N LEU A 13 5.03 -8.79 -9.37
CA LEU A 13 6.27 -9.11 -8.64
C LEU A 13 7.42 -9.33 -9.62
N THR A 14 7.17 -10.06 -10.71
CA THR A 14 8.14 -10.30 -11.77
C THR A 14 8.52 -9.02 -12.53
N ALA A 15 7.53 -8.17 -12.85
CA ALA A 15 7.77 -6.93 -13.60
C ALA A 15 8.55 -5.86 -12.81
N LEU A 16 8.47 -5.84 -11.48
CA LEU A 16 9.10 -4.79 -10.66
C LEU A 16 10.63 -4.92 -10.56
N ASP A 17 11.15 -6.14 -10.74
CA ASP A 17 12.56 -6.55 -10.59
C ASP A 17 13.20 -5.99 -9.29
N ALA A 18 12.48 -6.11 -8.19
CA ALA A 18 12.95 -5.63 -6.89
C ALA A 18 13.86 -6.67 -6.21
N PRO A 19 14.81 -6.26 -5.34
CA PRO A 19 15.64 -7.19 -4.56
C PRO A 19 14.86 -8.17 -3.67
N CYS A 20 13.59 -7.87 -3.37
CA CYS A 20 12.73 -8.76 -2.60
C CYS A 20 12.16 -9.92 -3.43
N ARG A 21 12.42 -9.98 -4.75
CA ARG A 21 11.93 -11.02 -5.67
C ARG A 21 12.59 -12.38 -5.42
N ASP A 22 13.83 -12.41 -4.94
CA ASP A 22 14.59 -13.62 -4.63
C ASP A 22 15.05 -13.70 -3.16
N CYS A 23 14.76 -12.67 -2.34
CA CYS A 23 14.91 -12.77 -0.88
C CYS A 23 13.83 -13.71 -0.31
N LEU A 24 14.28 -14.88 0.17
CA LEU A 24 13.49 -15.88 0.92
C LEU A 24 13.65 -15.75 2.44
N PHE A 25 14.08 -14.58 2.92
CA PHE A 25 14.44 -14.41 4.33
C PHE A 25 13.26 -14.75 5.25
N TRP A 26 12.07 -14.32 4.87
CA TRP A 26 10.85 -14.36 5.67
C TRP A 26 10.14 -15.71 5.55
N GLU A 27 10.18 -16.27 4.35
CA GLU A 27 9.40 -17.42 3.90
C GLU A 27 9.98 -18.75 4.40
N HIS A 28 11.31 -18.86 4.44
CA HIS A 28 11.99 -20.11 4.80
C HIS A 28 13.07 -19.91 5.85
N PRO A 29 13.35 -20.92 6.70
CA PRO A 29 14.52 -20.92 7.56
C PRO A 29 15.83 -20.99 6.75
N PRO A 30 16.99 -20.61 7.33
CA PRO A 30 18.28 -20.56 6.62
C PRO A 30 18.59 -21.84 5.82
N PHE A 31 18.48 -23.00 6.45
CA PHE A 31 18.84 -24.29 5.82
C PHE A 31 18.01 -24.64 4.57
N HIS A 32 16.81 -24.09 4.40
CA HIS A 32 15.97 -24.37 3.22
C HIS A 32 16.36 -23.50 2.03
N ARG A 33 16.95 -22.34 2.30
CA ARG A 33 17.35 -21.38 1.28
C ARG A 33 18.86 -21.39 1.04
N ASP A 34 19.65 -22.08 1.86
CA ASP A 34 21.09 -22.24 1.65
C ASP A 34 21.32 -23.24 0.51
N GLY A 35 22.15 -22.86 -0.47
CA GLY A 35 22.42 -23.69 -1.65
C GLY A 35 21.49 -23.48 -2.86
N LEU A 36 20.36 -22.77 -2.69
CA LEU A 36 19.49 -22.43 -3.81
C LEU A 36 20.12 -21.36 -4.71
N ASP A 37 20.02 -21.58 -6.02
CA ASP A 37 20.37 -20.58 -7.02
C ASP A 37 19.29 -19.48 -7.15
N THR A 38 19.54 -18.47 -7.98
CA THR A 38 18.60 -17.34 -8.14
C THR A 38 17.26 -17.77 -8.76
N HIS A 39 17.25 -18.76 -9.65
CA HIS A 39 16.02 -19.23 -10.28
C HIS A 39 15.16 -20.00 -9.28
N GLU A 40 15.77 -20.93 -8.54
CA GLU A 40 15.12 -21.69 -7.48
C GLU A 40 14.54 -20.75 -6.41
N ARG A 41 15.30 -19.72 -5.99
CA ARG A 41 14.80 -18.71 -5.04
C ARG A 41 13.57 -17.97 -5.53
N ARG A 42 13.54 -17.59 -6.80
CA ARG A 42 12.39 -16.92 -7.40
C ARG A 42 11.19 -17.85 -7.45
N HIS A 43 11.41 -19.11 -7.79
CA HIS A 43 10.35 -20.12 -7.82
C HIS A 43 9.73 -20.33 -6.44
N GLU A 44 10.55 -20.53 -5.39
CA GLU A 44 10.06 -20.64 -4.01
C GLU A 44 9.30 -19.37 -3.56
N LYS A 45 9.77 -18.19 -3.95
CA LYS A 45 9.07 -16.93 -3.66
C LYS A 45 7.69 -16.87 -4.31
N GLU A 46 7.61 -17.29 -5.58
CA GLU A 46 6.35 -17.36 -6.33
C GLU A 46 5.38 -18.38 -5.73
N LEU A 47 5.87 -19.54 -5.30
CA LEU A 47 5.08 -20.55 -4.58
C LEU A 47 4.50 -19.96 -3.29
N TRP A 48 5.33 -19.32 -2.46
CA TRP A 48 4.87 -18.69 -1.23
C TRP A 48 3.83 -17.60 -1.49
N VAL A 49 4.07 -16.70 -2.45
CA VAL A 49 3.11 -15.64 -2.79
C VAL A 49 1.79 -16.24 -3.29
N SER A 50 1.86 -17.25 -4.16
CA SER A 50 0.68 -17.95 -4.69
C SER A 50 -0.14 -18.58 -3.57
N GLU A 51 0.53 -19.26 -2.63
CA GLU A 51 -0.12 -19.93 -1.52
C GLU A 51 -0.83 -18.93 -0.58
N VAL A 52 -0.15 -17.84 -0.20
CA VAL A 52 -0.76 -16.80 0.65
C VAL A 52 -1.93 -16.13 -0.06
N LEU A 53 -1.80 -15.81 -1.36
CA LEU A 53 -2.89 -15.22 -2.14
C LEU A 53 -4.12 -16.13 -2.20
N ARG A 54 -3.91 -17.44 -2.32
CA ARG A 54 -4.98 -18.44 -2.40
C ARG A 54 -5.67 -18.67 -1.04
N GLU A 55 -4.90 -18.76 0.04
CA GLU A 55 -5.41 -19.13 1.37
C GLU A 55 -5.84 -17.93 2.23
N TRP A 56 -5.19 -16.78 2.05
CA TRP A 56 -5.42 -15.59 2.89
C TRP A 56 -5.82 -14.34 2.10
N GLY A 57 -5.72 -14.38 0.77
CA GLY A 57 -6.02 -13.26 -0.11
C GLY A 57 -4.86 -12.27 -0.21
N SER A 58 -5.17 -11.01 -0.52
CA SER A 58 -4.15 -9.98 -0.81
C SER A 58 -3.09 -9.86 0.28
N CYS A 59 -1.83 -10.11 -0.10
CA CYS A 59 -0.65 -10.12 0.77
C CYS A 59 0.39 -9.04 0.40
N GLY A 60 -0.01 -8.05 -0.40
CA GLY A 60 0.91 -7.02 -0.85
C GLY A 60 0.28 -6.00 -1.76
N ARG A 61 1.02 -4.91 -1.98
CA ARG A 61 0.62 -3.81 -2.87
C ARG A 61 1.78 -3.41 -3.76
N VAL A 62 1.44 -3.02 -4.98
CA VAL A 62 2.38 -2.47 -5.96
C VAL A 62 1.96 -1.06 -6.30
N ALA A 63 2.91 -0.13 -6.29
CA ALA A 63 2.71 1.24 -6.67
C ALA A 63 3.05 1.42 -8.15
N LEU A 64 2.13 2.05 -8.88
CA LEU A 64 2.29 2.37 -10.29
C LEU A 64 2.45 3.88 -10.46
N VAL A 65 3.41 4.29 -11.30
CA VAL A 65 3.57 5.67 -11.77
C VAL A 65 3.45 5.65 -13.28
N ASP A 66 2.43 6.32 -13.80
CA ASP A 66 2.13 6.36 -15.23
C ASP A 66 2.03 4.95 -15.87
N GLY A 67 1.49 3.99 -15.10
CA GLY A 67 1.32 2.58 -15.50
C GLY A 67 2.47 1.65 -15.11
N GLU A 68 3.65 2.20 -14.81
CA GLU A 68 4.85 1.41 -14.53
C GLU A 68 4.98 1.05 -13.04
N PRO A 69 5.26 -0.22 -12.69
CA PRO A 69 5.58 -0.62 -11.32
C PRO A 69 6.85 0.08 -10.84
N VAL A 70 6.78 0.78 -9.70
CA VAL A 70 7.91 1.54 -9.11
C VAL A 70 8.18 1.23 -7.64
N GLY A 71 7.33 0.44 -6.99
CA GLY A 71 7.56 0.00 -5.63
C GLY A 71 6.54 -1.04 -5.20
N HIS A 72 6.84 -1.75 -4.13
CA HIS A 72 5.92 -2.71 -3.52
C HIS A 72 6.06 -2.75 -2.00
N LEU A 73 5.06 -3.34 -1.36
CA LEU A 73 5.18 -3.88 -0.02
C LEU A 73 4.55 -5.27 0.04
N VAL A 74 4.96 -6.05 1.04
CA VAL A 74 4.45 -7.41 1.30
C VAL A 74 4.13 -7.53 2.79
N TYR A 75 2.98 -8.11 3.09
CA TYR A 75 2.53 -8.38 4.46
C TYR A 75 1.79 -9.71 4.51
N ALA A 76 1.90 -10.40 5.65
CA ALA A 76 1.27 -11.70 5.83
C ALA A 76 0.98 -11.96 7.32
N PRO A 77 0.09 -12.91 7.66
CA PRO A 77 -0.04 -13.39 9.03
C PRO A 77 1.28 -14.00 9.52
N PRO A 78 1.60 -13.91 10.82
CA PRO A 78 2.84 -14.47 11.36
C PRO A 78 3.04 -15.98 11.10
N SER A 79 1.95 -16.75 10.93
CA SER A 79 1.99 -18.18 10.61
C SER A 79 2.62 -18.49 9.23
N TRP A 80 2.63 -17.52 8.32
CA TRP A 80 3.22 -17.62 6.98
C TRP A 80 4.64 -17.09 6.92
N VAL A 81 5.19 -16.64 8.06
CA VAL A 81 6.47 -15.95 8.14
C VAL A 81 7.33 -16.59 9.24
N PRO A 82 7.79 -17.84 9.07
CA PRO A 82 8.47 -18.59 10.12
C PRO A 82 9.72 -17.89 10.65
N ALA A 83 10.42 -17.12 9.81
CA ALA A 83 11.63 -16.39 10.22
C ALA A 83 11.36 -15.29 11.26
N ALA A 84 10.11 -14.87 11.45
CA ALA A 84 9.73 -13.92 12.51
C ALA A 84 10.17 -14.41 13.91
N ALA A 85 10.20 -15.73 14.13
CA ALA A 85 10.61 -16.32 15.40
C ALA A 85 12.10 -16.08 15.74
N ALA A 86 12.94 -15.75 14.76
CA ALA A 86 14.36 -15.47 14.99
C ALA A 86 14.63 -14.07 15.57
N PHE A 87 13.62 -13.20 15.66
CA PHE A 87 13.80 -11.84 16.17
C PHE A 87 13.75 -11.79 17.70
N PRO A 88 14.62 -11.01 18.37
CA PRO A 88 14.65 -10.91 19.84
C PRO A 88 13.35 -10.42 20.47
N THR A 89 12.59 -9.62 19.72
CA THR A 89 11.31 -9.08 20.13
C THR A 89 10.14 -9.90 19.61
N ALA A 90 10.31 -11.18 19.26
CA ALA A 90 9.21 -12.10 18.97
C ALA A 90 8.51 -12.55 20.28
N PRO A 91 7.29 -13.13 20.23
CA PRO A 91 6.44 -13.33 19.05
C PRO A 91 5.66 -12.07 18.67
N VAL A 92 5.30 -11.93 17.38
CA VAL A 92 4.36 -10.91 16.88
C VAL A 92 3.05 -11.00 17.65
N SER A 93 2.40 -9.86 17.92
CA SER A 93 1.12 -9.85 18.63
C SER A 93 0.04 -10.62 17.87
N ALA A 94 -0.81 -11.34 18.59
CA ALA A 94 -1.82 -12.23 18.00
C ALA A 94 -2.88 -11.50 17.13
N ASP A 95 -3.02 -10.19 17.32
CA ASP A 95 -3.95 -9.32 16.59
C ASP A 95 -3.27 -8.56 15.43
N ALA A 96 -2.02 -8.88 15.10
CA ALA A 96 -1.23 -8.18 14.11
C ALA A 96 -0.87 -9.06 12.91
N VAL A 97 -0.90 -8.44 11.73
CA VAL A 97 -0.19 -8.97 10.55
C VAL A 97 1.22 -8.41 10.52
N LEU A 98 2.15 -9.11 9.87
CA LEU A 98 3.54 -8.72 9.77
C LEU A 98 3.83 -8.09 8.41
N LEU A 99 4.31 -6.85 8.39
CA LEU A 99 4.92 -6.21 7.23
C LEU A 99 6.35 -6.73 7.07
N THR A 100 6.60 -7.47 6.00
CA THR A 100 7.87 -8.19 5.76
C THR A 100 8.77 -7.46 4.78
N ALA A 101 8.21 -6.78 3.78
CA ALA A 101 8.99 -6.05 2.79
C ALA A 101 8.34 -4.72 2.43
N ALA A 102 9.17 -3.71 2.17
CA ALA A 102 8.78 -2.45 1.56
C ALA A 102 9.95 -1.91 0.74
N TRP A 103 9.75 -1.74 -0.57
CA TRP A 103 10.77 -1.26 -1.47
C TRP A 103 10.21 -0.27 -2.48
N VAL A 104 10.99 0.77 -2.76
CA VAL A 104 10.71 1.76 -3.80
C VAL A 104 11.96 1.93 -4.65
N ARG A 105 11.79 1.90 -5.97
CA ARG A 105 12.85 2.12 -6.95
C ARG A 105 13.60 3.42 -6.62
N PRO A 106 14.95 3.44 -6.64
CA PRO A 106 15.74 4.58 -6.19
C PRO A 106 15.29 5.94 -6.73
N GLY A 107 15.01 6.04 -8.03
CA GLY A 107 14.54 7.28 -8.68
C GLY A 107 13.14 7.76 -8.26
N HIS A 108 12.37 6.92 -7.57
CA HIS A 108 11.02 7.22 -7.07
C HIS A 108 10.96 7.38 -5.55
N ARG A 109 12.10 7.27 -4.86
CA ARG A 109 12.19 7.48 -3.41
C ARG A 109 11.96 8.95 -3.07
N ARG A 110 11.56 9.23 -1.82
CA ARG A 110 11.21 10.57 -1.32
C ARG A 110 10.06 11.28 -2.06
N GLY A 111 9.42 10.64 -3.03
CA GLY A 111 8.24 11.14 -3.76
C GLY A 111 6.88 10.78 -3.15
N GLY A 112 6.85 10.25 -1.92
CA GLY A 112 5.61 9.84 -1.24
C GLY A 112 5.08 8.44 -1.60
N ILE A 113 5.77 7.68 -2.46
CA ILE A 113 5.36 6.33 -2.90
C ILE A 113 5.26 5.35 -1.72
N GLY A 114 6.19 5.39 -0.76
CA GLY A 114 6.12 4.51 0.41
C GLY A 114 4.88 4.77 1.29
N ARG A 115 4.50 6.05 1.45
CA ARG A 115 3.25 6.41 2.13
C ARG A 115 2.04 5.88 1.36
N LEU A 116 2.02 6.07 0.04
CA LEU A 116 0.95 5.56 -0.82
C LEU A 116 0.78 4.04 -0.71
N LEU A 117 1.89 3.28 -0.66
CA LEU A 117 1.87 1.83 -0.47
C LEU A 117 1.24 1.45 0.89
N VAL A 118 1.69 2.07 1.99
CA VAL A 118 1.15 1.81 3.34
C VAL A 118 -0.34 2.12 3.44
N GLN A 119 -0.81 3.17 2.75
CA GLN A 119 -2.23 3.49 2.64
C GLN A 119 -3.02 2.44 1.82
N GLY A 120 -2.40 1.86 0.79
CA GLY A 120 -2.93 0.69 0.08
C GLY A 120 -3.13 -0.50 1.03
N MET A 121 -2.06 -0.90 1.72
CA MET A 121 -2.08 -1.98 2.71
C MET A 121 -3.16 -1.76 3.77
N ALA A 122 -3.23 -0.56 4.33
CA ALA A 122 -4.24 -0.22 5.33
C ALA A 122 -5.66 -0.49 4.81
N ARG A 123 -5.95 -0.15 3.54
CA ARG A 123 -7.25 -0.42 2.92
C ARG A 123 -7.53 -1.91 2.75
N ASP A 124 -6.54 -2.72 2.41
CA ASP A 124 -6.70 -4.16 2.24
C ASP A 124 -6.95 -4.91 3.57
N LEU A 125 -6.59 -4.28 4.70
CA LEU A 125 -6.71 -4.86 6.04
C LEU A 125 -7.94 -4.37 6.81
N ILE A 126 -8.58 -3.28 6.37
CA ILE A 126 -9.83 -2.81 6.98
C ILE A 126 -10.92 -3.89 6.82
N GLY A 127 -11.63 -4.16 7.92
CA GLY A 127 -12.73 -5.13 7.94
C GLY A 127 -12.30 -6.59 8.13
N ARG A 128 -10.99 -6.90 8.16
CA ARG A 128 -10.52 -8.26 8.51
C ARG A 128 -10.76 -8.53 9.99
N GLU A 129 -11.54 -9.57 10.29
CA GLU A 129 -12.12 -9.84 11.62
C GLU A 129 -11.09 -9.88 12.75
N HIS A 130 -9.88 -10.38 12.52
CA HIS A 130 -8.85 -10.57 13.55
C HIS A 130 -7.64 -9.64 13.42
N VAL A 131 -7.63 -8.71 12.46
CA VAL A 131 -6.52 -7.77 12.29
C VAL A 131 -6.85 -6.46 13.01
N ARG A 132 -6.00 -6.07 13.96
CA ARG A 132 -6.10 -4.82 14.71
C ARG A 132 -4.87 -3.94 14.53
N ALA A 133 -3.75 -4.52 14.09
CA ALA A 133 -2.55 -3.77 13.78
C ALA A 133 -1.73 -4.39 12.66
N VAL A 134 -0.77 -3.61 12.19
CA VAL A 134 0.37 -4.10 11.40
C VAL A 134 1.61 -3.94 12.27
N GLU A 135 2.38 -5.02 12.43
CA GLU A 135 3.69 -4.99 13.07
C GLU A 135 4.79 -5.15 12.02
N ALA A 136 5.99 -4.69 12.35
CA ALA A 136 7.19 -4.86 11.54
C ALA A 136 8.39 -5.01 12.45
N PHE A 137 9.28 -5.96 12.15
CA PHE A 137 10.62 -5.93 12.72
C PHE A 137 11.46 -4.98 11.87
N ALA A 138 11.79 -3.83 12.44
CA ALA A 138 12.49 -2.78 11.72
C ALA A 138 14.01 -2.98 11.78
N HIS A 139 14.75 -2.19 11.01
CA HIS A 139 16.20 -2.02 11.16
C HIS A 139 16.57 -0.56 11.44
N THR A 140 17.50 -0.30 12.37
CA THR A 140 17.96 1.04 12.78
C THR A 140 19.06 1.68 11.92
N GLY A 141 19.45 1.11 10.76
CA GLY A 141 20.54 1.63 9.91
C GLY A 141 21.97 1.30 10.40
N ARG A 142 22.15 0.88 11.65
CA ARG A 142 23.44 0.44 12.20
C ARG A 142 23.74 -0.97 11.70
N ARG A 143 24.75 -1.15 10.82
CA ARG A 143 25.23 -2.44 10.26
C ARG A 143 24.59 -3.63 10.99
N VAL A 144 23.46 -4.14 10.48
CA VAL A 144 22.91 -5.36 11.08
C VAL A 144 23.84 -6.45 10.63
N VAL A 145 24.61 -6.98 11.57
CA VAL A 145 25.12 -8.34 11.45
C VAL A 145 24.08 -9.19 12.14
N GLY A 146 23.26 -9.90 11.36
CA GLY A 146 22.16 -10.71 11.90
C GLY A 146 21.02 -10.97 10.91
N PRO A 147 20.01 -11.76 11.31
CA PRO A 147 18.88 -12.13 10.47
C PRO A 147 18.16 -10.89 9.90
N GLY A 148 17.96 -10.86 8.58
CA GLY A 148 17.11 -9.86 7.91
C GLY A 148 17.77 -8.50 7.67
N ALA A 149 19.10 -8.40 7.79
CA ALA A 149 19.86 -7.16 7.58
C ALA A 149 19.48 -6.38 6.31
N ASP A 150 19.22 -7.08 5.22
CA ASP A 150 18.85 -6.49 3.93
C ASP A 150 17.34 -6.59 3.60
N CYS A 151 16.57 -7.34 4.39
CA CYS A 151 15.15 -7.61 4.12
C CYS A 151 14.19 -6.98 5.16
N ALA A 152 14.70 -6.41 6.27
CA ALA A 152 13.92 -5.64 7.24
C ALA A 152 13.73 -4.17 6.81
N VAL A 153 12.57 -3.60 7.13
CA VAL A 153 12.23 -2.23 6.73
C VAL A 153 12.90 -1.20 7.66
N PRO A 154 13.46 -0.09 7.15
CA PRO A 154 14.08 0.94 7.99
C PRO A 154 13.11 1.53 9.02
N ALA A 155 13.55 1.64 10.28
CA ALA A 155 12.75 2.13 11.40
C ALA A 155 12.33 3.59 11.23
N ASP A 156 13.20 4.41 10.64
CA ASP A 156 12.91 5.80 10.31
C ASP A 156 11.77 5.90 9.29
N PHE A 157 11.81 5.10 8.22
CA PHE A 157 10.72 5.04 7.25
C PHE A 157 9.40 4.64 7.91
N LEU A 158 9.41 3.58 8.73
CA LEU A 158 8.22 3.10 9.44
C LEU A 158 7.64 4.18 10.36
N ALA A 159 8.48 4.92 11.09
CA ALA A 159 8.04 6.05 11.91
C ALA A 159 7.36 7.14 11.07
N HIS A 160 7.93 7.51 9.92
CA HIS A 160 7.37 8.52 9.03
C HIS A 160 6.00 8.15 8.44
N VAL A 161 5.72 6.86 8.29
CA VAL A 161 4.44 6.35 7.75
C VAL A 161 3.44 5.95 8.85
N GLY A 162 3.75 6.22 10.12
CA GLY A 162 2.78 6.14 11.23
C GLY A 162 2.96 4.94 12.17
N PHE A 163 4.01 4.14 12.00
CA PHE A 163 4.35 3.11 12.98
C PHE A 163 5.00 3.74 14.21
N LYS A 164 4.75 3.14 15.38
CA LYS A 164 5.39 3.49 16.64
C LYS A 164 6.19 2.30 17.16
N THR A 165 7.24 2.54 17.92
CA THR A 165 7.95 1.45 18.62
C THR A 165 7.00 0.78 19.60
N HIS A 166 6.82 -0.53 19.45
CA HIS A 166 6.00 -1.35 20.33
C HIS A 166 6.85 -2.18 21.29
N ARG A 167 7.95 -2.77 20.79
CA ARG A 167 9.00 -3.37 21.62
C ARG A 167 10.37 -2.81 21.24
N PRO A 168 11.11 -2.19 22.19
CA PRO A 168 12.42 -1.62 21.90
C PRO A 168 13.46 -2.72 21.69
N HIS A 169 14.36 -2.52 20.73
CA HIS A 169 15.59 -3.29 20.57
C HIS A 169 16.62 -2.40 19.83
N PRO A 170 17.92 -2.43 20.17
CA PRO A 170 18.90 -1.49 19.61
C PRO A 170 19.10 -1.61 18.08
N LEU A 171 18.94 -2.81 17.53
CA LEU A 171 19.17 -3.09 16.10
C LEU A 171 17.88 -3.36 15.33
N THR A 172 16.93 -4.03 15.98
CA THR A 172 15.73 -4.58 15.35
C THR A 172 14.46 -4.35 16.19
N PRO A 173 14.07 -3.09 16.46
CA PRO A 173 12.88 -2.82 17.26
C PRO A 173 11.62 -3.32 16.55
N ARG A 174 10.67 -3.88 17.31
CA ARG A 174 9.33 -4.20 16.79
C ARG A 174 8.49 -2.96 16.78
N MET A 175 8.07 -2.53 15.59
CA MET A 175 7.22 -1.37 15.40
C MET A 175 5.79 -1.81 15.09
N ARG A 176 4.81 -0.98 15.44
CA ARG A 176 3.37 -1.28 15.32
C ARG A 176 2.60 -0.07 14.83
N MET A 177 1.67 -0.29 13.92
CA MET A 177 0.67 0.66 13.46
C MET A 177 -0.71 0.12 13.80
N GLU A 178 -1.48 0.85 14.63
CA GLU A 178 -2.84 0.45 15.00
C GLU A 178 -3.83 0.75 13.86
N MET A 179 -4.69 -0.23 13.52
CA MET A 179 -5.73 -0.06 12.50
C MET A 179 -6.85 0.88 12.96
N ARG A 180 -7.11 1.01 14.26
CA ARG A 180 -8.10 1.98 14.77
C ARG A 180 -7.67 3.43 14.53
N SER A 181 -6.37 3.71 14.58
CA SER A 181 -5.81 5.02 14.21
C SER A 181 -5.95 5.31 12.71
N LEU A 182 -6.25 4.30 11.89
CA LEU A 182 -6.53 4.45 10.46
C LEU A 182 -8.03 4.70 10.16
N VAL A 183 -8.94 4.43 11.10
CA VAL A 183 -10.38 4.74 10.93
C VAL A 183 -10.63 6.23 11.12
N THR A 184 -9.98 6.87 12.09
CA THR A 184 -9.98 8.34 12.22
C THR A 184 -9.32 9.00 11.02
N TRP A 185 -8.21 8.42 10.52
CA TRP A 185 -7.55 8.89 9.30
C TRP A 185 -8.39 8.69 8.04
N ARG A 186 -9.15 7.59 7.91
CA ARG A 186 -10.07 7.36 6.78
C ARG A 186 -11.23 8.36 6.80
N GLY A 187 -11.76 8.70 7.97
CA GLY A 187 -12.73 9.79 8.13
C GLY A 187 -12.16 11.14 7.70
N GLU A 188 -10.94 11.46 8.11
CA GLU A 188 -10.25 12.70 7.69
C GLU A 188 -9.88 12.71 6.21
N VAL A 189 -9.51 11.56 5.63
CA VAL A 189 -9.12 11.40 4.22
C VAL A 189 -10.32 11.36 3.31
N GLU A 190 -11.41 10.67 3.64
CA GLU A 190 -12.67 10.73 2.90
C GLU A 190 -13.21 12.17 2.94
N ALA A 191 -13.21 12.82 4.10
CA ALA A 191 -13.59 14.22 4.22
C ALA A 191 -12.64 15.19 3.48
N ALA A 192 -11.34 14.89 3.40
CA ALA A 192 -10.40 15.68 2.59
C ALA A 192 -10.58 15.42 1.09
N TRP A 193 -10.90 14.18 0.71
CA TRP A 193 -11.15 13.78 -0.68
C TRP A 193 -12.46 14.38 -1.20
N GLU A 194 -13.53 14.36 -0.41
CA GLU A 194 -14.78 15.04 -0.75
C GLU A 194 -14.60 16.55 -0.90
N ARG A 195 -13.78 17.19 -0.06
CA ARG A 195 -13.47 18.64 -0.21
C ARG A 195 -12.71 18.93 -1.50
N ILE A 196 -11.74 18.11 -1.87
CA ILE A 196 -10.97 18.29 -3.12
C ILE A 196 -11.85 18.01 -4.34
N VAL A 197 -12.68 16.96 -4.32
CA VAL A 197 -13.63 16.64 -5.41
C VAL A 197 -14.76 17.67 -5.50
N GLY A 198 -15.20 18.22 -4.37
CA GLY A 198 -16.18 19.30 -4.29
C GLY A 198 -15.69 20.62 -4.90
N VAL A 199 -14.40 20.94 -4.76
CA VAL A 199 -13.77 22.12 -5.39
C VAL A 199 -13.64 21.98 -6.91
N VAL A 200 -13.62 20.75 -7.44
CA VAL A 200 -13.52 20.48 -8.90
C VAL A 200 -14.89 20.43 -9.59
N ARG A 201 -16.01 20.48 -8.86
CA ARG A 201 -17.32 20.75 -9.46
C ARG A 201 -17.39 22.23 -9.86
N ARG A 202 -16.96 22.54 -11.10
CA ARG A 202 -17.31 23.82 -11.75
C ARG A 202 -18.82 24.04 -11.61
N PRO A 203 -19.29 25.23 -11.19
CA PRO A 203 -20.69 25.58 -11.34
C PRO A 203 -21.07 25.38 -12.79
N ARG A 204 -22.11 24.59 -13.04
CA ARG A 204 -22.72 24.51 -14.37
C ARG A 204 -23.13 25.94 -14.74
N PRO A 205 -22.69 26.50 -15.89
CA PRO A 205 -23.16 27.80 -16.31
C PRO A 205 -24.68 27.78 -16.32
N ALA A 206 -25.30 28.74 -15.62
CA ALA A 206 -26.73 28.93 -15.71
C ALA A 206 -27.09 29.11 -17.19
N PRO A 207 -28.12 28.43 -17.72
CA PRO A 207 -28.53 28.64 -19.10
C PRO A 207 -28.82 30.12 -19.31
N ALA A 208 -28.19 30.71 -20.33
CA ALA A 208 -28.43 32.10 -20.69
C ALA A 208 -29.92 32.29 -21.00
N PRO A 209 -30.57 33.34 -20.50
CA PRO A 209 -31.96 33.62 -20.82
C PRO A 209 -32.09 33.80 -22.33
N VAL A 210 -32.94 32.97 -22.95
CA VAL A 210 -33.29 33.09 -24.36
C VAL A 210 -34.05 34.41 -24.54
N PRO A 211 -33.62 35.32 -25.42
CA PRO A 211 -34.40 36.51 -25.74
C PRO A 211 -35.78 36.07 -26.26
N ARG A 212 -36.84 36.54 -25.62
CA ARG A 212 -38.20 36.40 -26.15
C ARG A 212 -38.27 37.21 -27.45
N GLU A 213 -38.39 36.52 -28.58
CA GLU A 213 -38.83 37.16 -29.81
C GLU A 213 -40.18 37.84 -29.56
N VAL A 214 -40.19 39.15 -29.74
CA VAL A 214 -41.41 39.94 -29.76
C VAL A 214 -42.14 39.56 -31.04
N VAL A 215 -43.18 38.74 -30.91
CA VAL A 215 -44.13 38.48 -32.00
C VAL A 215 -44.78 39.81 -32.38
N GLN A 216 -44.30 40.42 -33.46
CA GLN A 216 -44.97 41.56 -34.07
C GLN A 216 -46.33 41.09 -34.59
N ARG A 217 -47.41 41.57 -33.95
CA ARG A 217 -48.76 41.40 -34.45
C ARG A 217 -48.90 42.20 -35.74
N VAL A 218 -49.03 41.51 -36.87
CA VAL A 218 -49.48 42.11 -38.14
C VAL A 218 -50.94 42.54 -37.95
N PRO A 219 -51.32 43.80 -38.16
CA PRO A 219 -52.71 44.22 -38.11
C PRO A 219 -53.45 43.66 -39.33
N ILE A 220 -54.51 42.90 -39.05
CA ILE A 220 -55.47 42.45 -40.06
C ILE A 220 -56.25 43.68 -40.52
N SER A 221 -56.00 44.14 -41.75
CA SER A 221 -56.83 45.15 -42.41
C SER A 221 -58.24 44.59 -42.62
N ARG A 222 -59.23 45.21 -42.00
CA ARG A 222 -60.64 44.96 -42.31
C ARG A 222 -60.92 45.40 -43.74
N VAL A 223 -61.25 44.44 -44.59
CA VAL A 223 -62.05 44.68 -45.79
C VAL A 223 -63.50 44.83 -45.33
N ASN A 224 -64.16 45.91 -45.73
CA ASN A 224 -65.61 46.05 -45.62
C ASN A 224 -66.18 46.26 -47.04
N PRO A 225 -67.43 45.84 -47.29
CA PRO A 225 -67.99 45.62 -48.63
C PRO A 225 -68.24 46.89 -49.44
#